data_AF-A0AB39VHR9-F1
#
_entry.id   AF-A0AB39VHR9-F1
#
_cell.length_a   1.000
_cell.length_b   1.000
_cell.length_c   1.000
_cell.angle_alpha   90.00
_cell.angle_beta   90.00
_cell.angle_gamma   90.00
#
_symmetry.space_group_name_H-M   'P 1'
#
loop_
_entity.id
_entity.type
_entity.pdbx_description
1 polymer ?
#
loop_
_entity_poly.entity_id
_entity_poly.type
_entity_poly.pdbx_seq_one_letter_code
_entity_poly.pdbx_strand_id
1 'polypeptide(L)' 'MFNLAVGLNGYTVSTGIISKELNGENIIAKPLEVDEYMKVGIIMQKNIELSIYAKVYVEALKKHLKYTEIL' A
#
# COMPACT_ATOMS: atom_id res chain seq x y z
N MET A 1 1.79 -13.23 -1.51
CA MET A 1 0.45 -13.23 -2.16
C MET A 1 0.55 -13.18 -3.68
N PHE A 2 1.36 -12.28 -4.27
CA PHE A 2 1.42 -12.10 -5.73
C PHE A 2 1.74 -13.37 -6.54
N ASN A 3 2.72 -14.17 -6.13
CA ASN A 3 3.05 -15.41 -6.86
C ASN A 3 1.86 -16.39 -6.95
N LEU A 4 1.05 -16.46 -5.89
CA LEU A 4 -0.16 -17.28 -5.89
C LEU A 4 -1.22 -16.70 -6.84
N ALA A 5 -1.44 -15.38 -6.80
CA ALA A 5 -2.37 -14.71 -7.71
C ALA A 5 -1.97 -14.93 -9.19
N VAL A 6 -0.68 -14.81 -9.53
CA VAL A 6 -0.18 -15.10 -10.88
C VAL A 6 -0.42 -16.56 -11.27
N GLY A 7 -0.07 -17.51 -10.41
CA GLY A 7 -0.22 -18.94 -10.70
C GLY A 7 -1.67 -19.41 -10.88
N LEU A 8 -2.64 -18.66 -10.34
CA LEU A 8 -4.07 -18.99 -10.41
C LEU A 8 -4.85 -18.10 -11.38
N ASN A 9 -4.20 -17.15 -12.09
CA ASN A 9 -4.88 -16.07 -12.81
C ASN A 9 -5.93 -15.34 -11.91
N GLY A 10 -5.56 -15.15 -10.65
CA GLY A 10 -6.40 -14.57 -9.61
C GLY A 10 -6.23 -13.06 -9.48
N TYR A 11 -7.21 -12.43 -8.83
CA TYR A 11 -7.17 -11.03 -8.44
C TYR A 11 -7.38 -10.88 -6.93
N THR A 12 -7.00 -9.73 -6.38
CA THR A 12 -7.26 -9.38 -4.99
C THR A 12 -7.45 -7.87 -4.85
N VAL A 13 -8.17 -7.45 -3.82
CA VAL A 13 -8.34 -6.05 -3.46
C VAL A 13 -7.10 -5.62 -2.66
N SER A 14 -6.53 -4.46 -3.00
CA SER A 14 -5.33 -3.93 -2.33
C SER A 14 -5.39 -2.40 -2.24
N THR A 15 -4.47 -1.81 -1.49
CA THR A 15 -4.28 -0.35 -1.40
C THR A 15 -3.77 0.28 -2.71
N GLY A 16 -3.42 -0.53 -3.71
CA GLY A 16 -2.86 -0.07 -4.98
C GLY A 16 -1.38 0.31 -4.91
N ILE A 17 -0.73 0.23 -3.74
CA ILE A 17 0.73 0.40 -3.61
C ILE A 17 1.43 -0.84 -4.15
N ILE A 18 1.80 -0.82 -5.43
CA ILE A 18 2.51 -1.92 -6.08
C ILE A 18 3.75 -1.36 -6.76
N SER A 19 4.91 -1.93 -6.43
CA SER A 19 6.16 -1.66 -7.16
C SER A 19 6.32 -2.68 -8.28
N LYS A 20 6.46 -2.20 -9.52
CA LYS A 20 6.78 -3.06 -10.67
C LYS A 20 8.14 -3.73 -10.52
N GLU A 21 9.10 -3.04 -9.90
CA GLU A 21 10.46 -3.56 -9.67
C GLU A 21 10.45 -4.76 -8.72
N LEU A 22 9.56 -4.76 -7.72
CA LEU A 22 9.45 -5.83 -6.74
C LEU A 22 8.48 -6.94 -7.16
N ASN A 23 7.39 -6.60 -7.86
CA ASN A 23 6.28 -7.53 -8.13
C ASN A 23 6.21 -7.98 -9.60
N GLY A 24 7.10 -7.48 -10.46
CA GLY A 24 7.09 -7.73 -11.89
C GLY A 24 5.96 -7.00 -12.63
N GLU A 25 5.87 -7.23 -13.94
CA GLU A 25 4.86 -6.59 -14.80
C GLU A 25 3.51 -7.32 -14.82
N ASN A 26 3.45 -8.53 -14.26
CA ASN A 26 2.27 -9.40 -14.28
C ASN A 26 1.17 -8.97 -13.29
N ILE A 27 1.48 -8.05 -12.37
CA ILE A 27 0.52 -7.51 -11.40
C ILE A 27 0.26 -6.05 -11.72
N ILE A 28 -1.00 -5.75 -12.03
CA ILE A 28 -1.46 -4.40 -12.35
C ILE A 28 -2.48 -3.94 -11.30
N ALA A 29 -2.28 -2.76 -10.73
CA ALA A 29 -3.27 -2.10 -9.90
C ALA A 29 -4.28 -1.38 -10.81
N LYS A 30 -5.58 -1.65 -10.58
CA LYS A 30 -6.68 -0.93 -11.23
C LYS A 30 -7.59 -0.33 -10.14
N PRO A 31 -8.03 0.93 -10.28
CA PRO A 31 -9.06 1.50 -9.41
C PRO A 31 -10.34 0.65 -9.48
N LEU A 32 -10.97 0.46 -8.33
CA LEU A 32 -12.28 -0.19 -8.24
C LEU A 32 -13.37 0.89 -8.36
N GLU A 33 -14.47 0.57 -9.05
CA GLU A 33 -15.63 1.45 -9.19
C GLU A 33 -16.58 1.29 -7.99
N VAL A 34 -16.07 1.59 -6.79
CA VAL A 34 -16.81 1.55 -5.53
C VAL A 34 -16.49 2.79 -4.70
N ASP A 35 -17.48 3.30 -3.98
CA ASP A 35 -17.30 4.41 -3.03
C ASP A 35 -16.85 3.88 -1.66
N GLU A 36 -15.73 3.16 -1.67
CA GLU A 36 -15.15 2.53 -0.49
C GLU A 36 -13.66 2.90 -0.39
N TYR A 37 -13.14 2.99 0.84
CA TYR A 37 -11.74 3.34 1.07
C TYR A 37 -11.05 2.37 2.01
N MET A 38 -9.75 2.14 1.75
CA MET A 38 -8.88 1.48 2.71
C MET A 38 -8.22 2.52 3.60
N LYS A 39 -8.20 2.25 4.90
CA LYS A 39 -7.46 3.04 5.88
C LYS A 39 -6.12 2.39 6.16
N VAL A 40 -5.04 3.14 5.97
CA VAL A 40 -3.68 2.69 6.27
C VAL A 40 -3.17 3.48 7.46
N GLY A 41 -2.49 2.81 8.39
CA GLY A 41 -1.93 3.47 9.57
C GLY A 41 -0.73 2.71 10.13
N ILE A 42 -0.08 3.33 11.11
CA ILE A 42 1.15 2.81 11.71
C ILE A 42 0.88 2.43 13.16
N ILE A 43 1.27 1.21 13.53
CA ILE A 43 1.21 0.75 14.92
C ILE A 43 2.53 1.10 15.60
N MET A 44 2.44 1.84 16.70
CA MET A 44 3.61 2.26 17.48
C MET A 44 3.34 2.14 18.98
N GLN A 45 4.43 1.98 19.73
CA GLN A 45 4.35 1.96 21.19
C GLN A 45 3.91 3.34 21.71
N LYS A 46 3.02 3.33 22.69
CA LYS A 46 2.51 4.54 23.33
C LYS A 46 3.68 5.38 23.90
N ASN A 47 3.62 6.70 23.73
CA ASN A 47 4.61 7.68 24.20
C ASN A 47 6.01 7.59 23.55
N ILE A 48 6.14 6.88 22.41
CA ILE A 48 7.35 6.95 21.60
C ILE A 48 7.10 7.92 20.45
N GLU A 49 8.09 8.75 20.12
CA GLU A 49 8.04 9.56 18.90
C GLU A 49 8.59 8.78 17.71
N LEU A 50 8.06 9.07 16.52
CA LEU A 50 8.64 8.57 15.29
C LEU A 50 10.09 9.06 15.15
N SER A 51 11.01 8.13 14.86
CA SER A 51 12.37 8.48 14.46
C SER A 51 12.36 9.34 13.20
N ILE A 52 13.47 10.03 12.93
CA ILE A 52 13.60 10.81 11.69
C ILE A 52 13.40 9.93 10.45
N TYR A 53 13.92 8.70 10.45
CA TYR A 53 13.76 7.75 9.35
C TYR A 53 12.30 7.32 9.17
N ALA A 54 11.60 7.07 10.28
CA ALA A 54 10.18 6.75 10.23
C ALA A 54 9.38 7.93 9.64
N LYS A 55 9.63 9.16 10.09
CA LYS A 55 8.98 10.37 9.54
C LYS A 55 9.21 10.50 8.03
N VAL A 56 10.46 10.32 7.57
CA VAL A 56 10.79 10.35 6.13
C VAL A 56 10.05 9.27 5.36
N TYR A 57 9.97 8.06 5.90
CA TYR A 57 9.25 6.95 5.28
C TYR A 57 7.74 7.21 5.18
N VAL A 58 7.12 7.76 6.24
CA VAL A 58 5.71 8.15 6.22
C VAL A 58 5.43 9.19 5.15
N GLU A 59 6.28 10.21 5.03
CA GLU A 59 6.12 11.24 4.00
C GLU A 59 6.32 10.67 2.59
N ALA A 60 7.22 9.70 2.40
CA ALA A 60 7.35 8.99 1.14
C ALA A 60 6.09 8.19 0.81
N LEU A 61 5.49 7.49 1.79
CA LEU A 61 4.24 6.76 1.60
C LEU A 61 3.09 7.67 1.21
N LYS A 62 2.90 8.80 1.89
CA LYS A 62 1.85 9.80 1.58
C LYS A 62 1.91 10.28 0.12
N LYS A 63 3.12 10.49 -0.43
CA LYS A 63 3.30 10.92 -1.83
C LYS A 63 2.82 9.88 -2.85
N HIS A 64 2.88 8.60 -2.50
CA HIS A 64 2.49 7.50 -3.40
C HIS A 64 1.03 7.05 -3.22
N LEU A 65 0.38 7.49 -2.14
CA LEU A 65 -0.97 7.12 -1.76
C LEU A 65 -1.97 8.21 -2.14
N LYS A 66 -2.31 8.31 -3.43
CA LYS A 66 -3.27 9.32 -3.94
C LYS A 66 -4.73 9.05 -3.56
N TYR A 67 -5.07 7.81 -3.21
CA TYR A 67 -6.45 7.35 -2.98
C TYR A 67 -6.63 6.68 -1.61
N THR A 68 -5.74 6.95 -0.65
CA THR A 68 -5.71 6.27 0.65
C THR A 68 -5.44 7.26 1.74
N GLU A 69 -6.27 7.25 2.79
CA GLU A 69 -6.06 8.05 3.99
C GLU A 69 -5.01 7.37 4.87
N ILE A 70 -3.93 8.09 5.21
CA ILE A 70 -2.91 7.65 6.17
C ILE A 70 -3.10 8.38 7.48
N LEU A 71 -3.31 7.63 8.56
CA LEU A 71 -3.28 8.14 9.94
C LEU A 71 -2.00 7.76 10.69
#